data_AF-A0AAZ3SKQ0-F1
#
_entry.id   AF-A0AAZ3SKQ0-F1
#
_cell.length_a   1.000
_cell.length_b   1.000
_cell.length_c   1.000
_cell.angle_alpha   90.00
_cell.angle_beta   90.00
_cell.angle_gamma   90.00
#
_symmetry.space_group_name_H-M   'P 1'
#
loop_
_entity.id
_entity.type
_entity.pdbx_description
1 polymer ?
#
loop_
_entity_poly.entity_id
_entity_poly.type
_entity_poly.pdbx_seq_one_letter_code
_entity_poly.pdbx_strand_id
1 'polypeptide(L)' 'PRPEEEEVDREFEMWKTHNGKTYNSTEEEAKRKEIWLATRARVMEHNKRAENGSVSFTMGMNSFSDMVRWYHLFIVK' A
#
# COMPACT_ATOMS: atom_id res chain seq x y z
N PRO A 1 0.53 -20.59 -7.46
CA PRO A 1 0.41 -19.39 -6.61
C PRO A 1 -0.43 -19.70 -5.38
N ARG A 2 -0.13 -19.12 -4.21
CA ARG A 2 -1.02 -19.25 -3.05
C ARG A 2 -2.28 -18.39 -3.30
N PRO A 3 -3.48 -18.81 -2.85
CA PRO A 3 -4.71 -18.06 -3.09
C PRO A 3 -4.66 -16.58 -2.66
N GLU A 4 -3.92 -16.28 -1.60
CA GLU A 4 -3.72 -14.92 -1.07
C GLU A 4 -2.96 -14.01 -2.04
N GLU A 5 -2.00 -14.55 -2.80
CA GLU A 5 -1.18 -13.78 -3.73
C GLU A 5 -2.01 -13.33 -4.94
N GLU A 6 -2.91 -14.20 -5.42
CA GLU A 6 -3.85 -13.86 -6.49
C GLU A 6 -4.87 -12.81 -6.07
N GLU A 7 -5.29 -12.81 -4.79
CA GLU A 7 -6.22 -11.82 -4.26
C GLU A 7 -5.56 -10.44 -4.15
N VAL A 8 -4.33 -10.39 -3.65
CA VAL A 8 -3.53 -9.17 -3.56
C VAL A 8 -3.25 -8.58 -4.95
N ASP A 9 -2.99 -9.43 -5.93
CA ASP A 9 -2.78 -9.00 -7.31
C ASP A 9 -4.06 -8.41 -7.91
N ARG A 10 -5.21 -9.06 -7.70
CA ARG A 10 -6.51 -8.50 -8.10
C ARG A 10 -6.79 -7.16 -7.42
N GLU A 11 -6.47 -7.03 -6.13
CA GLU A 11 -6.65 -5.79 -5.38
C GLU A 11 -5.79 -4.66 -5.93
N PHE A 12 -4.53 -4.94 -6.28
CA PHE A 12 -3.64 -3.98 -6.91
C PHE A 12 -4.14 -3.54 -8.30
N GLU A 13 -4.63 -4.46 -9.13
CA GLU A 13 -5.23 -4.13 -10.44
C GLU A 13 -6.48 -3.25 -10.31
N MET A 14 -7.37 -3.58 -9.36
CA MET A 14 -8.56 -2.78 -9.07
C MET A 14 -8.16 -1.38 -8.57
N TRP A 15 -7.17 -1.31 -7.68
CA TRP A 15 -6.65 -0.03 -7.18
C TRP A 15 -6.03 0.81 -8.30
N LYS A 16 -5.24 0.21 -9.21
CA LYS A 16 -4.67 0.92 -10.37
C LYS A 16 -5.76 1.49 -11.26
N THR A 17 -6.74 0.65 -11.60
CA THR A 17 -7.87 1.04 -12.46
C THR A 17 -8.68 2.17 -11.82
N HIS A 18 -8.98 2.06 -10.52
CA HIS A 18 -9.72 3.08 -9.78
C HIS A 18 -8.98 4.43 -9.71
N ASN A 19 -7.64 4.40 -9.59
CA ASN A 19 -6.82 5.60 -9.47
C ASN A 19 -6.20 6.07 -10.80
N GLY A 20 -6.57 5.45 -11.93
CA GLY A 20 -6.05 5.79 -13.26
C GLY A 20 -4.53 5.64 -13.39
N LYS A 21 -3.94 4.64 -12.73
CA LYS A 21 -2.48 4.44 -12.68
C LYS A 21 -2.01 3.61 -13.87
N THR A 22 -1.03 4.15 -14.59
CA THR A 22 -0.31 3.47 -15.67
C THR A 22 1.19 3.64 -15.44
N TYR A 23 1.95 2.56 -15.60
CA TYR A 23 3.40 2.57 -15.44
C TYR A 23 4.09 2.30 -16.77
N ASN A 24 5.28 2.87 -16.95
CA ASN A 24 5.98 2.85 -18.24
C ASN A 24 6.76 1.55 -18.47
N SER A 25 7.06 0.78 -17.41
CA SER A 25 7.76 -0.49 -17.51
C SER A 25 7.32 -1.49 -16.44
N THR A 26 7.61 -2.77 -16.69
CA THR A 26 7.38 -3.87 -15.75
C THR A 26 8.20 -3.72 -14.48
N GLU A 27 9.40 -3.16 -14.56
CA GLU A 27 10.24 -2.88 -13.39
C GLU A 27 9.65 -1.75 -12.53
N GLU A 28 9.14 -0.69 -13.17
CA GLU A 28 8.46 0.38 -12.42
C GLU A 28 7.19 -0.16 -11.76
N GLU A 29 6.39 -0.95 -12.48
CA GLU A 29 5.21 -1.57 -11.92
C GLU A 29 5.52 -2.48 -10.73
N ALA A 30 6.55 -3.32 -10.82
CA ALA A 30 6.98 -4.18 -9.72
C ALA A 30 7.38 -3.34 -8.49
N LYS A 31 8.18 -2.28 -8.70
CA LYS A 31 8.59 -1.36 -7.62
C LYS A 31 7.39 -0.65 -6.99
N ARG A 32 6.43 -0.19 -7.80
CA ARG A 32 5.22 0.49 -7.33
C ARG A 32 4.31 -0.45 -6.56
N LYS A 33 4.22 -1.71 -7.01
CA LYS A 33 3.51 -2.79 -6.31
C LYS A 33 4.15 -3.08 -4.96
N GLU A 34 5.47 -3.16 -4.84
CA GLU A 34 6.16 -3.32 -3.55
C GLU A 34 5.82 -2.19 -2.57
N ILE A 35 5.82 -0.95 -3.05
CA ILE A 35 5.47 0.23 -2.23
C ILE A 35 3.99 0.16 -1.80
N TRP A 36 3.11 -0.21 -2.73
CA TRP A 36 1.69 -0.38 -2.46
C TRP A 36 1.44 -1.47 -1.42
N LEU A 37 2.14 -2.59 -1.49
CA LEU A 37 2.09 -3.66 -0.49
C LEU A 37 2.54 -3.17 0.89
N ALA A 38 3.63 -2.40 0.96
CA ALA A 38 4.10 -1.82 2.21
C ALA A 38 3.08 -0.84 2.80
N THR A 39 2.45 0.00 1.97
CA THR A 39 1.37 0.90 2.42
C THR A 39 0.16 0.10 2.90
N ARG A 40 -0.25 -0.94 2.19
CA ARG A 40 -1.36 -1.81 2.57
C ARG A 40 -1.13 -2.46 3.94
N ALA A 41 0.06 -3.01 4.16
CA ALA A 41 0.44 -3.59 5.46
C ALA A 41 0.35 -2.55 6.59
N ARG A 42 0.83 -1.33 6.34
CA ARG A 42 0.75 -0.22 7.30
C ARG A 42 -0.69 0.20 7.60
N VAL A 43 -1.56 0.24 6.58
CA VAL A 43 -2.99 0.56 6.74
C VAL A 43 -3.68 -0.51 7.58
N MET A 44 -3.45 -1.78 7.29
CA MET A 44 -4.02 -2.89 8.06
C MET A 44 -3.60 -2.83 9.53
N GLU A 45 -2.30 -2.65 9.80
CA GLU A 45 -1.79 -2.54 11.17
C GLU A 45 -2.36 -1.31 11.91
N HIS A 46 -2.46 -0.17 11.23
CA HIS A 46 -3.05 1.03 11.81
C HIS A 46 -4.54 0.83 12.14
N ASN A 47 -5.31 0.22 11.24
CA ASN A 47 -6.74 -0.03 11.45
C ASN A 47 -6.98 -1.04 12.56
N LYS A 48 -6.13 -2.07 12.69
CA LYS A 48 -6.16 -2.99 13.83
C LYS A 48 -5.92 -2.26 15.16
N ARG A 49 -5.00 -1.29 15.18
CA ARG A 49 -4.78 -0.43 16.36
C ARG A 49 -5.98 0.50 16.62
N ALA A 50 -6.68 0.95 15.57
CA ALA A 50 -7.87 1.78 15.68
C ALA A 50 -9.04 1.00 16.31
N GLU A 51 -9.24 -0.24 15.87
CA GLU A 51 -10.22 -1.18 16.43
C GLU A 51 -9.96 -1.45 17.92
N ASN A 52 -8.68 -1.56 18.30
CA ASN A 52 -8.26 -1.71 19.70
C ASN A 52 -8.32 -0.38 20.50
N GLY A 53 -8.84 0.71 19.92
CA GLY A 53 -8.96 2.01 20.58
C GLY A 53 -7.64 2.74 20.82
N SER A 54 -6.52 2.25 20.28
CA SER A 54 -5.18 2.84 20.46
C SER A 54 -4.94 4.07 19.58
N VAL A 55 -5.73 4.23 18.52
CA VAL A 55 -5.74 5.42 17.65
C VAL A 55 -7.18 5.77 17.29
N SER A 56 -7.45 7.05 17.08
CA SER A 56 -8.82 7.59 16.92
C SER A 56 -9.31 7.65 15.47
N PHE A 57 -8.50 7.19 14.51
CA PHE A 57 -8.84 7.25 13.09
C PHE A 57 -8.42 5.98 12.37
N THR A 58 -9.01 5.75 11.20
CA THR A 58 -8.64 4.67 10.29
C THR A 58 -7.92 5.25 9.06
N MET A 59 -7.08 4.43 8.45
CA MET A 59 -6.43 4.73 7.19
C MET A 59 -7.07 3.89 6.07
N GLY A 60 -6.99 4.40 4.84
CA GLY A 60 -7.43 3.69 3.64
C GLY A 60 -6.38 3.77 2.55
N MET A 61 -6.46 2.85 1.60
CA MET A 61 -5.65 2.90 0.38
C MET A 61 -6.16 4.05 -0.51
N ASN A 62 -5.24 4.89 -0.99
CA ASN A 62 -5.56 6.04 -1.83
C ASN A 62 -4.59 6.12 -3.02
N SER A 63 -4.73 7.15 -3.86
CA SER A 63 -3.89 7.34 -5.05
C SER A 63 -2.40 7.54 -4.75
N PHE A 64 -2.02 7.77 -3.49
CA PHE A 64 -0.64 7.90 -3.03
C PHE A 64 -0.08 6.61 -2.43
N SER A 65 -0.85 5.52 -2.42
CA SER A 65 -0.43 4.25 -1.84
C SER A 65 0.79 3.60 -2.51
N ASP A 66 1.10 3.97 -3.75
CA ASP A 66 2.28 3.55 -4.54
C ASP A 66 3.49 4.51 -4.41
N MET A 67 3.42 5.50 -3.50
CA MET A 67 4.49 6.49 -3.33
C MET A 67 5.37 6.19 -2.12
N VAL A 68 6.68 6.15 -2.34
CA VAL A 68 7.66 6.06 -1.25
C VAL A 68 7.52 7.30 -0.38
N ARG A 69 7.23 7.12 0.90
CA ARG A 69 7.29 8.21 1.87
C ARG A 69 8.77 8.50 2.18
N TRP A 70 9.41 9.33 1.36
CA TRP A 70 10.86 9.62 1.40
C TRP A 70 11.40 10.24 2.71
N TYR A 71 10.58 10.48 3.74
CA TYR A 71 10.99 11.18 4.97
C TYR A 71 11.19 10.32 6.22
N HIS A 72 11.29 8.98 6.13
CA HIS A 72 11.54 8.14 7.33
C HIS A 72 12.92 7.46 7.38
N LEU A 73 13.87 7.85 6.53
CA LEU A 73 15.26 7.37 6.61
C LEU A 73 16.19 8.27 7.47
N PHE A 74 15.65 9.14 8.33
CA PHE A 74 16.46 10.03 9.21
C PHE A 74 15.95 10.18 10.65
N ILE A 75 15.32 9.14 11.21
CA ILE A 75 15.26 8.95 12.67
C ILE A 75 15.72 7.51 12.86
N VAL A 76 17.01 7.26 13.02
CA VAL A 76 17.70 7.33 14.32
C VAL A 76 19.08 7.97 14.16
N LYS A 77 19.30 9.11 14.83
CA LYS A 77 20.60 9.46 15.40
C LYS A 77 20.66 8.85 16.80
#